data_AF-A0A9D6YRS5-F1
#
_entry.id   AF-A0A9D6YRS5-F1
#
_cell.length_a   1.000
_cell.length_b   1.000
_cell.length_c   1.000
_cell.angle_alpha   90.00
_cell.angle_beta   90.00
_cell.angle_gamma   90.00
#
_symmetry.space_group_name_H-M   'P 1'
#
loop_
_entity.id
_entity.type
_entity.pdbx_description
1 polymer ?
#
loop_
_entity_poly.entity_id
_entity_poly.type
_entity_poly.pdbx_seq_one_letter_code
_entity_poly.pdbx_strand_id
1 'polypeptide(L)' 'MRRLLLLRHGKADRHSAGGDRQRPLTRRGMEDARRRGEYLRDANIVPGLA' A
#
# COMPACT_ATOMS: atom_id res chain seq x y z
N MET A 1 22.97 -9.80 2.90
CA MET A 1 22.34 -9.23 1.68
C MET A 1 21.17 -8.36 2.08
N ARG A 2 21.08 -7.12 1.57
CA ARG A 2 19.95 -6.22 1.87
C ARG A 2 18.88 -6.35 0.77
N ARG A 3 17.60 -6.33 1.16
CA ARG A 3 16.45 -6.38 0.24
C ARG A 3 15.66 -5.10 0.37
N LEU A 4 15.27 -4.50 -0.75
CA LEU A 4 14.40 -3.32 -0.81
C LEU A 4 13.01 -3.73 -1.32
N LEU A 5 11.96 -3.35 -0.61
CA LEU A 5 10.57 -3.56 -1.00
C LEU A 5 10.01 -2.25 -1.54
N LEU A 6 9.61 -2.24 -2.81
CA LEU A 6 8.94 -1.10 -3.45
C LEU A 6 7.47 -1.45 -3.66
N LEU A 7 6.58 -0.62 -3.13
CA LEU A 7 5.14 -0.81 -3.21
C LEU A 7 4.48 0.44 -3.76
N ARG A 8 3.53 0.27 -4.68
CA ARG A 8 2.61 1.35 -5.08
C ARG A 8 1.41 1.35 -4.14
N HIS A 9 0.94 2.53 -3.75
CA HIS A 9 -0.32 2.68 -3.02
C HIS A 9 -1.49 2.08 -3.82
N GLY A 10 -2.55 1.67 -3.11
CA GLY A 10 -3.80 1.21 -3.72
C GLY A 10 -4.51 2.32 -4.50
N LYS A 11 -5.58 2.00 -5.23
CA LYS A 11 -6.35 3.02 -5.96
C LYS A 11 -6.86 4.13 -5.02
N ALA A 12 -6.40 5.35 -5.26
CA ALA A 12 -6.90 6.56 -4.60
C ALA A 12 -8.11 7.14 -5.34
N ASP A 13 -8.93 7.90 -4.61
CA ASP A 13 -10.00 8.71 -5.20
C ASP A 13 -9.43 9.75 -6.17
N ARG A 14 -10.27 10.22 -7.11
CA ARG A 14 -9.81 11.18 -8.13
C ARG A 14 -9.60 12.58 -7.54
N HIS A 15 -10.42 12.98 -6.57
CA HIS A 15 -10.43 14.32 -5.99
C HIS A 15 -10.52 14.27 -4.46
N SER A 16 -9.94 15.28 -3.81
CA SER A 16 -10.08 15.55 -2.39
C SER A 16 -10.00 17.06 -2.19
N ALA A 17 -10.78 17.58 -1.23
CA ALA A 17 -10.76 19.01 -0.89
C ALA A 17 -9.37 19.47 -0.42
N GLY A 18 -8.58 18.57 0.17
CA GLY A 18 -7.22 18.83 0.63
C GLY A 18 -6.13 18.65 -0.42
N GLY A 19 -6.50 18.48 -1.70
CA GLY A 19 -5.56 18.29 -2.80
C GLY A 19 -5.02 16.87 -2.93
N ASP A 20 -4.03 16.69 -3.81
CA ASP A 20 -3.58 15.38 -4.31
C ASP A 20 -3.12 14.41 -3.20
N ARG A 21 -2.37 14.93 -2.21
CA ARG A 21 -1.82 14.14 -1.10
C ARG A 21 -2.89 13.66 -0.11
N GLN A 22 -4.02 14.34 -0.06
CA GLN A 22 -5.12 14.02 0.86
C GLN A 22 -6.21 13.20 0.17
N ARG A 23 -5.95 12.65 -1.03
CA ARG A 23 -6.89 11.75 -1.69
C ARG A 23 -6.95 10.43 -0.92
N PRO A 24 -8.12 10.07 -0.36
CA PRO A 24 -8.24 8.81 0.35
C PRO A 24 -8.09 7.64 -0.62
N LEU A 25 -7.76 6.47 -0.08
CA LEU A 25 -7.90 5.23 -0.83
C LEU A 25 -9.38 4.93 -1.04
N THR A 26 -9.73 4.56 -2.27
CA THR A 26 -11.05 3.96 -2.55
C THR A 26 -11.18 2.64 -1.79
N ARG A 27 -12.40 2.14 -1.60
CA ARG A 27 -12.63 0.78 -1.04
C ARG A 27 -11.79 -0.29 -1.75
N ARG A 28 -11.74 -0.24 -3.09
CA ARG A 28 -10.89 -1.14 -3.89
C ARG A 28 -9.40 -0.97 -3.57
N GLY A 29 -8.94 0.26 -3.41
CA GLY A 29 -7.56 0.56 -3.03
C GLY A 29 -7.18 0.01 -1.65
N MET A 30 -8.10 0.07 -0.69
CA MET A 30 -7.93 -0.54 0.63
C MET A 30 -7.83 -2.06 0.54
N GLU A 31 -8.71 -2.69 -0.25
CA GLU A 31 -8.66 -4.14 -0.49
C GLU A 31 -7.37 -4.58 -1.22
N ASP A 32 -6.91 -3.80 -2.19
CA ASP A 32 -5.64 -4.02 -2.89
C ASP A 32 -4.46 -3.98 -1.91
N ALA A 33 -4.42 -2.96 -1.03
CA ALA A 33 -3.39 -2.85 -0.01
C ALA A 33 -3.42 -4.04 0.97
N ARG A 34 -4.61 -4.46 1.42
CA ARG A 34 -4.80 -5.62 2.29
C ARG A 34 -4.25 -6.91 1.65
N ARG A 35 -4.60 -7.18 0.39
CA ARG A 35 -4.10 -8.35 -0.36
C ARG A 35 -2.58 -8.36 -0.49
N ARG A 36 -1.95 -7.19 -0.66
CA ARG A 36 -0.47 -7.11 -0.68
C ARG A 36 0.13 -7.45 0.68
N GLY A 37 -0.48 -7.01 1.77
CA GLY A 37 -0.08 -7.41 3.12
C GLY A 37 -0.17 -8.92 3.35
N GLU A 38 -1.28 -9.54 2.92
CA GLU A 38 -1.45 -11.00 2.99
C GLU A 38 -0.37 -11.73 2.20
N TYR A 39 -0.09 -11.30 0.97
CA TYR A 39 0.99 -11.87 0.16
C TYR A 39 2.36 -11.80 0.85
N LEU A 40 2.71 -10.65 1.46
CA LEU A 40 3.99 -10.50 2.15
C LEU A 40 4.09 -11.41 3.38
N ARG A 41 3.00 -11.54 4.14
CA ARG A 41 2.90 -12.47 5.27
C ARG A 41 3.09 -13.91 4.81
N ASP A 42 2.34 -14.33 3.80
CA ASP A 42 2.34 -15.71 3.30
C ASP A 42 3.69 -16.08 2.67
N ALA A 43 4.39 -15.09 2.09
CA ALA A 43 5.76 -15.22 1.58
C ALA A 43 6.85 -15.12 2.66
N ASN A 44 6.48 -14.98 3.94
CA ASN A 44 7.38 -14.76 5.07
C ASN A 44 8.37 -13.59 4.84
N ILE A 45 7.86 -12.50 4.26
CA ILE A 45 8.61 -11.28 4.00
C ILE A 45 8.24 -10.25 5.07
N VAL A 46 9.11 -10.14 6.08
CA VAL A 46 8.99 -9.12 7.13
C VAL A 46 10.07 -8.07 6.90
N PRO A 47 9.71 -6.80 6.63
CA PRO A 47 10.68 -5.73 6.58
C PRO A 47 11.30 -5.53 7.96
N GLY A 48 12.62 -5.62 8.06
CA GLY A 48 13.33 -5.07 9.22
C GLY A 48 13.20 -3.56 9.13
N LEU A 49 12.46 -2.95 10.06
CA LEU A 49 12.45 -1.49 10.21
C LEU A 49 13.90 -1.02 10.43
N ALA A 50 14.31 0.00 9.66
CA ALA A 50 15.59 0.68 9.82
C ALA A 50 15.50 1.71 10.96
#